data_AF-A0A9Q9YIY0-F1
#
_entry.id   AF-A0A9Q9YIY0-F1
#
_cell.length_a   1.000
_cell.length_b   1.000
_cell.length_c   1.000
_cell.angle_alpha   90.00
_cell.angle_beta   90.00
_cell.angle_gamma   90.00
#
_symmetry.space_group_name_H-M   'P 1'
#
loop_
_entity.id
_entity.type
_entity.pdbx_description
1 polymer ?
#
loop_
_entity_poly.entity_id
_entity_poly.type
_entity_poly.pdbx_seq_one_letter_code
_entity_poly.pdbx_strand_id
1 'polypeptide(L)'
;MLAVFAGLCALLVLRVPVAADLHAVNCSQVKDAFTDLGYSTANVPTEQTAGEDLRVCIPQKTCCNAEMEENLSQRSSRDFEKLMDDTSEELRDTFMTGHKRFDDFFLELLENTERSLNEMFLRTYGKPYLQNAEVFQGLFAELKRYYAGGNVNLEEMLNDFWVRLLERMFQLLNSQYLITEDYLECIGKYVEQLKPFGDVPKKLKSQVTRAFIAARTFVQGLMVGREVANRVSKVTMSSACVSGFTKMLYCSYCQGLFTLKPCNNYCLNVMKGCLANQADLDPEWSKYIDAMLLVTERRESLRCLQVDYMVFQGWWTAEDFRKGAGRHASVLRHVQRGDALHTGLPLGTPVTQKELTTAAGCHANGRALVKQQL
;
A
#
# COMPACT_ATOMS: atom_id res chain seq x y z
N MET A 1 15.74 13.14 9.68
CA MET A 1 16.72 12.24 10.33
C MET A 1 17.91 12.93 11.03
N LEU A 2 18.15 14.24 10.84
CA LEU A 2 19.29 14.93 11.50
C LEU A 2 18.99 15.51 12.91
N ALA A 3 17.72 15.58 13.32
CA ALA A 3 17.31 16.27 14.55
C ALA A 3 17.30 15.39 15.82
N VAL A 4 17.38 14.07 15.70
CA VAL A 4 17.24 13.13 16.84
C VAL A 4 18.58 12.91 17.57
N PHE A 5 19.72 13.20 16.93
CA PHE A 5 21.05 12.92 17.47
C PHE A 5 21.60 13.97 18.46
N ALA A 6 20.88 15.07 18.72
CA ALA A 6 21.39 16.19 19.51
C ALA A 6 21.20 16.05 21.04
N GLY A 7 20.40 15.08 21.51
CA GLY A 7 19.89 15.07 22.90
C GLY A 7 20.78 14.49 24.00
N LEU A 8 21.88 13.79 23.68
CA LEU A 8 22.58 12.94 24.67
C LEU A 8 23.99 13.42 25.10
N CYS A 9 24.47 14.56 24.63
CA CYS A 9 25.89 14.95 24.77
C CYS A 9 26.17 16.28 25.48
N ALA A 10 25.20 16.87 26.18
CA ALA A 10 25.41 18.11 26.93
C ALA A 10 25.39 17.84 28.43
N LEU A 11 26.58 17.76 29.06
CA LEU A 11 26.93 18.43 30.32
C LEU A 11 28.24 17.86 30.89
N LEU A 12 29.30 18.67 30.82
CA LEU A 12 30.17 19.11 31.93
C LEU A 12 31.58 19.42 31.39
N VAL A 13 31.89 20.72 31.37
CA VAL A 13 33.22 21.28 31.14
C VAL A 13 33.79 21.64 32.50
N LEU A 14 34.95 21.07 32.84
CA LEU A 14 35.98 21.71 33.66
C LEU A 14 37.32 21.08 33.24
N ARG A 15 38.15 21.87 32.54
CA ARG A 15 39.51 21.50 32.15
C ARG A 15 40.47 21.86 33.28
N VAL A 16 41.28 20.90 33.71
CA VAL A 16 42.56 21.14 34.40
C VAL A 16 43.65 20.52 33.53
N PRO A 17 44.73 21.24 33.15
CA PRO A 17 45.85 20.63 32.46
C PRO A 17 46.76 20.01 33.52
N VAL A 18 46.79 18.69 33.61
CA VAL A 18 47.89 17.98 34.27
C VAL A 18 48.86 17.59 33.15
N ALA A 19 50.04 18.21 33.16
CA ALA A 19 51.19 17.68 32.44
C ALA A 19 51.58 16.37 33.13
N ALA A 20 51.29 15.24 32.49
CA ALA A 20 51.72 13.94 32.95
C ALA A 20 53.01 13.55 32.24
N ASP A 21 54.04 13.31 33.05
CA ASP A 21 55.36 12.82 32.69
C ASP A 21 55.29 11.50 31.91
N LEU A 22 56.19 11.31 30.94
CA LEU A 22 56.18 10.20 29.99
C LEU A 22 56.77 8.91 30.61
N HIS A 23 56.21 8.45 31.73
CA HIS A 23 56.47 7.12 32.25
C HIS A 23 55.80 6.06 31.36
N ALA A 24 56.48 4.92 31.16
CA ALA A 24 55.97 3.79 30.38
C ALA A 24 54.55 3.42 30.85
N VAL A 25 53.55 3.61 29.99
CA VAL A 25 52.16 3.31 30.34
C VAL A 25 52.03 1.79 30.47
N ASN A 26 51.71 1.31 31.67
CA ASN A 26 51.37 -0.08 31.91
C ASN A 26 50.03 -0.39 31.22
N CYS A 27 49.99 -1.44 30.40
CA CYS A 27 48.80 -1.82 29.63
C CYS A 27 47.75 -2.56 30.50
N SER A 28 47.95 -2.64 31.82
CA SER A 28 47.00 -3.25 32.76
C SER A 28 45.59 -2.68 32.66
N GLN A 29 45.44 -1.37 32.52
CA GLN A 29 44.12 -0.74 32.38
C GLN A 29 43.45 -1.07 31.03
N VAL A 30 44.25 -1.27 29.98
CA VAL A 30 43.74 -1.70 28.67
C VAL A 30 43.26 -3.15 28.75
N LYS A 31 43.94 -3.99 29.52
CA LYS A 31 43.55 -5.38 29.78
C LYS A 31 42.19 -5.46 30.46
N ASP A 32 41.93 -4.62 31.45
CA ASP A 32 40.63 -4.55 32.13
C ASP A 32 39.54 -4.07 31.15
N ALA A 33 39.77 -2.97 30.43
CA ALA A 33 38.82 -2.44 29.44
C ALA A 33 38.54 -3.42 28.28
N PHE A 34 39.52 -4.23 27.87
CA PHE A 34 39.35 -5.26 26.84
C PHE A 34 38.55 -6.46 27.37
N THR A 35 38.68 -6.76 28.67
CA THR A 35 37.86 -7.77 29.36
C THR A 35 36.40 -7.33 29.45
N ASP A 36 36.16 -6.03 29.72
CA ASP A 36 34.81 -5.46 29.74
C ASP A 36 34.10 -5.54 28.38
N LEU A 37 34.88 -5.54 27.29
CA LEU A 37 34.37 -5.78 25.93
C LEU A 37 34.06 -7.27 25.65
N GLY A 38 34.41 -8.17 26.58
CA GLY A 38 34.16 -9.62 26.51
C GLY A 38 35.29 -10.43 25.88
N TYR A 39 36.49 -9.87 25.73
CA TYR A 39 37.63 -10.55 25.10
C TYR A 39 38.60 -11.16 26.11
N SER A 40 39.38 -12.15 25.65
CA SER A 40 40.41 -12.81 26.45
C SER A 40 41.60 -11.88 26.72
N THR A 41 42.17 -11.97 27.92
CA THR A 41 43.35 -11.20 28.32
C THR A 41 44.67 -11.85 27.96
N ALA A 42 44.65 -13.07 27.39
CA ALA A 42 45.85 -13.85 27.09
C ALA A 42 46.77 -13.13 26.09
N ASN A 43 46.18 -12.36 25.17
CA ASN A 43 46.89 -11.73 24.06
C ASN A 43 47.12 -10.22 24.29
N VAL A 44 46.84 -9.68 25.49
CA VAL A 44 47.09 -8.27 25.80
C VAL A 44 48.54 -8.09 26.26
N PRO A 45 49.35 -7.26 25.57
CA PRO A 45 50.72 -6.94 26.02
C PRO A 45 50.73 -6.38 27.45
N THR A 46 51.76 -6.71 28.23
CA THR A 46 51.92 -6.17 29.60
C THR A 46 52.45 -4.74 29.58
N GLU A 47 53.30 -4.42 28.60
CA GLU A 47 53.87 -3.08 28.37
C GLU A 47 53.59 -2.63 26.93
N GLN A 48 53.75 -1.32 26.68
CA GLN A 48 53.60 -0.76 25.34
C GLN A 48 54.60 -1.36 24.35
N THR A 49 54.10 -1.81 23.21
CA THR A 49 54.86 -2.37 22.09
C THR A 49 54.91 -1.39 20.91
N ALA A 50 55.82 -1.63 19.96
CA ALA A 50 55.83 -0.92 18.69
C ALA A 50 54.64 -1.39 17.84
N GLY A 51 53.82 -0.46 17.35
CA GLY A 51 52.60 -0.75 16.59
C GLY A 51 52.83 -1.06 15.12
N GLU A 52 53.95 -1.67 14.73
CA GLU A 52 54.32 -1.91 13.33
C GLU A 52 53.37 -2.89 12.61
N ASP A 53 52.78 -3.82 13.36
CA ASP A 53 51.87 -4.83 12.83
C ASP A 53 50.41 -4.35 12.70
N LEU A 54 50.11 -3.13 13.14
CA LEU A 54 48.77 -2.55 13.14
C LEU A 54 48.44 -1.86 11.80
N ARG A 55 47.24 -2.11 11.28
CA ARG A 55 46.79 -1.61 9.97
C ARG A 55 45.89 -0.38 10.07
N VAL A 56 45.16 -0.23 11.17
CA VAL A 56 44.11 0.79 11.36
C VAL A 56 44.52 1.78 12.44
N CYS A 57 44.86 1.26 13.61
CA CYS A 57 45.37 2.00 14.74
C CYS A 57 46.86 2.19 14.53
N ILE A 58 47.30 3.38 14.11
CA ILE A 58 48.73 3.66 13.95
C ILE A 58 49.23 4.59 15.08
N PRO A 59 49.65 4.06 16.24
CA PRO A 59 50.48 4.79 17.19
C PRO A 59 51.96 4.35 17.13
N GLN A 60 52.87 5.25 17.54
CA GLN A 60 54.29 4.89 17.75
C GLN A 60 54.50 3.90 18.93
N LYS A 61 53.60 3.91 19.92
CA LYS A 61 53.57 2.97 21.06
C LYS A 61 52.13 2.55 21.37
N THR A 62 51.88 1.25 21.50
CA THR A 62 50.52 0.70 21.61
C THR A 62 50.41 -0.47 22.59
N CYS A 63 49.22 -0.61 23.19
CA CYS A 63 48.81 -1.76 23.99
C CYS A 63 47.96 -2.78 23.20
N CYS A 64 47.88 -2.65 21.87
CA CYS A 64 47.17 -3.60 21.00
C CYS A 64 48.16 -4.35 20.10
N ASN A 65 47.89 -5.64 19.88
CA ASN A 65 48.49 -6.40 18.80
C ASN A 65 47.50 -6.54 17.62
N ALA A 66 47.94 -7.21 16.55
CA ALA A 66 47.13 -7.41 15.35
C ALA A 66 45.81 -8.16 15.62
N GLU A 67 45.81 -9.15 16.51
CA GLU A 67 44.60 -9.90 16.86
C GLU A 67 43.59 -9.03 17.64
N MET A 68 44.08 -8.18 18.55
CA MET A 68 43.24 -7.21 19.26
C MET A 68 42.64 -6.20 18.28
N GLU A 69 43.42 -5.69 17.33
CA GLU A 69 42.92 -4.77 16.30
C GLU A 69 41.86 -5.45 15.41
N GLU A 70 42.06 -6.70 15.02
CA GLU A 70 41.07 -7.46 14.26
C GLU A 70 39.77 -7.65 15.07
N ASN A 71 39.86 -8.02 16.34
CA ASN A 71 38.71 -8.15 17.23
C ASN A 71 37.94 -6.82 17.38
N LEU A 72 38.65 -5.71 17.56
CA LEU A 72 38.07 -4.36 17.63
C LEU A 72 37.42 -3.95 16.30
N SER A 73 38.02 -4.34 15.17
CA SER A 73 37.46 -4.11 13.83
C SER A 73 36.15 -4.86 13.62
N GLN A 74 36.10 -6.14 14.01
CA GLN A 74 34.87 -6.94 13.99
C GLN A 74 33.81 -6.35 14.94
N ARG A 75 34.22 -5.90 16.13
CA ARG A 75 33.31 -5.24 17.08
C ARG A 75 32.71 -3.97 16.49
N SER A 76 33.53 -3.15 15.84
CA SER A 76 33.09 -1.91 15.19
C SER A 76 32.00 -2.15 14.16
N SER A 77 32.12 -3.25 13.41
CA SER A 77 31.13 -3.64 12.41
C SER A 77 29.80 -4.00 13.08
N ARG A 78 29.84 -4.82 14.14
CA ARG A 78 28.63 -5.21 14.89
C ARG A 78 27.97 -4.02 15.60
N ASP A 79 28.76 -3.14 16.19
CA ASP A 79 28.23 -1.96 16.89
C ASP A 79 27.58 -0.97 15.90
N PHE A 80 28.12 -0.84 14.68
CA PHE A 80 27.48 -0.08 13.61
C PHE A 80 26.20 -0.73 13.09
N GLU A 81 26.22 -2.04 12.82
CA GLU A 81 25.04 -2.80 12.39
C GLU A 81 23.91 -2.67 13.40
N LYS A 82 24.23 -2.81 14.69
CA LYS A 82 23.27 -2.62 15.77
C LYS A 82 22.71 -1.19 15.78
N LEU A 83 23.57 -0.17 15.69
CA LEU A 83 23.13 1.23 15.63
C LEU A 83 22.17 1.48 14.46
N MET A 84 22.44 0.90 13.29
CA MET A 84 21.57 1.00 12.12
C MET A 84 20.24 0.28 12.33
N ASP A 85 20.26 -0.89 12.96
CA ASP A 85 19.05 -1.64 13.26
C ASP A 85 18.16 -0.89 14.27
N ASP A 86 18.75 -0.44 15.38
CA ASP A 86 18.07 0.32 16.43
C ASP A 86 17.49 1.64 15.88
N THR A 87 18.25 2.38 15.07
CA THR A 87 17.80 3.66 14.49
C THR A 87 16.68 3.50 13.45
N SER A 88 16.62 2.35 12.79
CA SER A 88 15.59 2.08 11.77
C SER A 88 14.34 1.38 12.33
N GLU A 89 14.38 0.92 13.58
CA GLU A 89 13.26 0.24 14.25
C GLU A 89 11.99 1.08 14.24
N GLU A 90 12.07 2.32 14.73
CA GLU A 90 10.92 3.25 14.79
C GLU A 90 10.31 3.49 13.41
N LEU A 91 11.15 3.60 12.37
CA LEU A 91 10.69 3.80 11.00
C LEU A 91 9.93 2.57 10.50
N ARG A 92 10.46 1.37 10.69
CA ARG A 92 9.82 0.11 10.31
C ARG A 92 8.49 -0.08 11.03
N ASP A 93 8.45 0.23 12.32
CA ASP A 93 7.26 0.11 13.16
C ASP A 93 6.17 1.10 12.75
N THR A 94 6.56 2.31 12.37
CA THR A 94 5.64 3.32 11.83
C THR A 94 4.96 2.81 10.56
N PHE A 95 5.72 2.28 9.59
CA PHE A 95 5.15 1.72 8.36
C PHE A 95 4.29 0.49 8.62
N MET A 96 4.74 -0.42 9.49
CA MET A 96 3.98 -1.63 9.84
C MET A 96 2.65 -1.29 10.53
N THR A 97 2.68 -0.37 11.49
CA THR A 97 1.49 0.07 12.22
C THR A 97 0.55 0.84 11.30
N GLY A 98 1.09 1.71 10.45
CA GLY A 98 0.32 2.42 9.43
C GLY A 98 -0.37 1.48 8.46
N HIS A 99 0.35 0.46 7.97
CA HIS A 99 -0.18 -0.57 7.09
C HIS A 99 -1.36 -1.28 7.75
N LYS A 100 -1.13 -1.85 8.94
CA LYS A 100 -2.15 -2.60 9.67
C LYS A 100 -3.40 -1.76 9.94
N ARG A 101 -3.24 -0.54 10.44
CA ARG A 101 -4.37 0.36 10.73
C ARG A 101 -5.19 0.68 9.49
N PHE A 102 -4.54 0.93 8.35
CA PHE A 102 -5.26 1.27 7.13
C PHE A 102 -5.92 0.04 6.51
N ASP A 103 -5.24 -1.10 6.52
CA ASP A 103 -5.75 -2.38 6.04
C ASP A 103 -7.02 -2.80 6.80
N ASP A 104 -6.94 -2.82 8.14
CA ASP A 104 -8.08 -3.10 9.03
C ASP A 104 -9.25 -2.13 8.74
N PHE A 105 -8.96 -0.82 8.67
CA PHE A 105 -9.97 0.21 8.38
C PHE A 105 -10.67 0.00 7.03
N PHE A 106 -9.92 -0.28 5.97
CA PHE A 106 -10.49 -0.38 4.62
C PHE A 106 -11.31 -1.66 4.45
N LEU A 107 -10.85 -2.78 5.02
CA LEU A 107 -11.61 -4.03 5.02
C LEU A 107 -12.90 -3.92 5.85
N GLU A 108 -12.82 -3.31 7.04
CA GLU A 108 -14.00 -3.06 7.87
C GLU A 108 -15.01 -2.14 7.16
N LEU A 109 -14.53 -1.12 6.45
CA LEU A 109 -15.37 -0.25 5.63
C LEU A 109 -16.13 -1.05 4.56
N LEU A 110 -15.45 -1.95 3.84
CA LEU A 110 -16.09 -2.80 2.83
C LEU A 110 -17.14 -3.74 3.43
N GLU A 111 -16.84 -4.36 4.56
CA GLU A 111 -17.79 -5.23 5.25
C GLU A 111 -19.01 -4.47 5.78
N ASN A 112 -18.80 -3.28 6.33
CA ASN A 112 -19.90 -2.45 6.82
C ASN A 112 -20.77 -1.92 5.67
N THR A 113 -20.18 -1.53 4.54
CA THR A 113 -20.92 -1.14 3.33
C THR A 113 -21.71 -2.32 2.77
N GLU A 114 -21.14 -3.52 2.71
CA GLU A 114 -21.85 -4.75 2.28
C GLU A 114 -23.03 -5.06 3.21
N ARG A 115 -22.82 -4.98 4.53
CA ARG A 115 -23.88 -5.21 5.52
C ARG A 115 -25.00 -4.18 5.40
N SER A 116 -24.66 -2.90 5.31
CA SER A 116 -25.62 -1.81 5.19
C SER A 116 -26.46 -1.92 3.92
N LEU A 117 -25.83 -2.24 2.79
CA LEU A 117 -26.53 -2.50 1.53
C LEU A 117 -27.50 -3.68 1.67
N ASN A 118 -27.04 -4.80 2.23
CA ASN A 118 -27.87 -5.97 2.46
C ASN A 118 -29.10 -5.66 3.31
N GLU A 119 -28.93 -4.98 4.45
CA GLU A 119 -30.02 -4.61 5.36
C GLU A 119 -31.02 -3.67 4.68
N MET A 120 -30.52 -2.65 3.96
CA MET A 120 -31.36 -1.69 3.25
C MET A 120 -32.18 -2.37 2.14
N PHE A 121 -31.54 -3.21 1.32
CA PHE A 121 -32.19 -3.88 0.20
C PHE A 121 -33.18 -4.95 0.68
N LEU A 122 -32.86 -5.65 1.76
CA LEU A 122 -33.78 -6.58 2.39
C LEU A 122 -35.04 -5.85 2.90
N ARG A 123 -34.87 -4.69 3.54
CA ARG A 123 -35.99 -3.89 4.04
C ARG A 123 -36.85 -3.32 2.91
N THR A 124 -36.25 -2.87 1.81
CA THR A 124 -36.95 -2.20 0.70
C THR A 124 -37.58 -3.18 -0.29
N TYR A 125 -36.85 -4.24 -0.68
CA TYR A 125 -37.28 -5.17 -1.74
C TYR A 125 -37.66 -6.55 -1.23
N GLY A 126 -37.28 -6.93 -0.01
CA GLY A 126 -37.67 -8.21 0.61
C GLY A 126 -37.22 -9.43 -0.21
N LYS A 127 -38.18 -10.33 -0.50
CA LYS A 127 -37.92 -11.64 -1.13
C LYS A 127 -37.27 -11.55 -2.53
N PRO A 128 -37.68 -10.67 -3.45
CA PRO A 128 -36.98 -10.44 -4.72
C PRO A 128 -35.47 -10.20 -4.58
N TYR A 129 -35.05 -9.45 -3.55
CA TYR A 129 -33.64 -9.23 -3.27
C TYR A 129 -32.96 -10.49 -2.74
N LEU A 130 -33.55 -11.16 -1.74
CA LEU A 130 -32.99 -12.39 -1.17
C LEU A 130 -32.71 -13.47 -2.23
N GLN A 131 -33.58 -13.57 -3.23
CA GLN A 131 -33.42 -14.54 -4.32
C GLN A 131 -32.29 -14.21 -5.31
N ASN A 132 -31.77 -12.98 -5.29
CA ASN A 132 -30.74 -12.49 -6.20
C ASN A 132 -29.54 -11.86 -5.47
N ALA A 133 -29.45 -12.04 -4.15
CA ALA A 133 -28.43 -11.43 -3.32
C ALA A 133 -27.00 -11.87 -3.71
N GLU A 134 -26.87 -13.05 -4.35
CA GLU A 134 -25.62 -13.58 -4.90
C GLU A 134 -24.91 -12.59 -5.84
N VAL A 135 -25.66 -11.77 -6.59
CA VAL A 135 -25.10 -10.79 -7.53
C VAL A 135 -24.31 -9.71 -6.79
N PHE A 136 -24.85 -9.25 -5.66
CA PHE A 136 -24.22 -8.23 -4.81
C PHE A 136 -23.08 -8.82 -3.98
N GLN A 137 -23.29 -10.01 -3.41
CA GLN A 137 -22.22 -10.73 -2.68
C GLN A 137 -21.01 -11.00 -3.58
N GLY A 138 -21.23 -11.41 -4.83
CA GLY A 138 -20.17 -11.60 -5.82
C GLY A 138 -19.40 -10.32 -6.11
N LEU A 139 -20.08 -9.18 -6.23
CA LEU A 139 -19.43 -7.87 -6.40
C LEU A 139 -18.50 -7.55 -5.21
N PHE A 140 -18.98 -7.68 -3.97
CA PHE A 140 -18.14 -7.41 -2.79
C PHE A 140 -16.99 -8.39 -2.65
N ALA A 141 -17.19 -9.67 -3.00
CA ALA A 141 -16.12 -10.66 -3.02
C ALA A 141 -15.01 -10.29 -4.02
N GLU A 142 -15.35 -9.88 -5.24
CA GLU A 142 -14.35 -9.45 -6.23
C GLU A 142 -13.68 -8.13 -5.83
N LEU A 143 -14.39 -7.19 -5.20
CA LEU A 143 -13.79 -5.97 -4.64
C LEU A 143 -12.75 -6.29 -3.55
N LYS A 144 -13.06 -7.20 -2.63
CA LYS A 144 -12.10 -7.69 -1.61
C LYS A 144 -10.92 -8.41 -2.28
N ARG A 145 -11.17 -9.23 -3.31
CA ARG A 145 -10.12 -9.93 -4.09
C ARG A 145 -9.19 -8.94 -4.81
N TYR A 146 -9.74 -7.90 -5.42
CA TYR A 146 -8.95 -6.84 -6.06
C TYR A 146 -8.06 -6.14 -5.03
N TYR A 147 -8.61 -5.78 -3.87
CA TYR A 147 -7.87 -5.11 -2.82
C TYR A 147 -6.72 -5.97 -2.28
N ALA A 148 -6.97 -7.25 -2.01
CA ALA A 148 -5.99 -8.21 -1.50
C ALA A 148 -4.87 -8.58 -2.49
N GLY A 149 -4.82 -7.96 -3.67
CA GLY A 149 -3.76 -8.18 -4.64
C GLY A 149 -4.11 -9.11 -5.80
N GLY A 150 -5.35 -9.61 -5.87
CA GLY A 150 -5.80 -10.51 -6.92
C GLY A 150 -5.71 -9.90 -8.33
N ASN A 151 -5.55 -10.76 -9.34
CA ASN A 151 -5.59 -10.38 -10.74
C ASN A 151 -7.05 -10.16 -11.17
N VAL A 152 -7.57 -8.97 -10.87
CA VAL A 152 -8.94 -8.52 -11.14
C VAL A 152 -8.87 -7.24 -11.97
N ASN A 153 -9.56 -7.22 -13.10
CA ASN A 153 -9.81 -5.98 -13.82
C ASN A 153 -11.05 -5.31 -13.22
N LEU A 154 -10.84 -4.25 -12.44
CA LEU A 154 -11.89 -3.58 -11.69
C LEU A 154 -12.97 -2.97 -12.59
N GLU A 155 -12.59 -2.43 -13.75
CA GLU A 155 -13.56 -1.84 -14.68
C GLU A 155 -14.44 -2.89 -15.35
N GLU A 156 -13.83 -4.01 -15.77
CA GLU A 156 -14.52 -5.14 -16.38
C GLU A 156 -15.49 -5.79 -15.39
N MET A 157 -15.02 -6.09 -14.18
CA MET A 157 -15.85 -6.66 -13.11
C MET A 157 -17.05 -5.77 -12.79
N LEU A 158 -16.87 -4.45 -12.74
CA LEU A 158 -17.97 -3.52 -12.52
C LEU A 158 -18.95 -3.51 -13.70
N ASN A 159 -18.48 -3.57 -14.94
CA ASN A 159 -19.36 -3.66 -16.11
C ASN A 159 -20.16 -4.97 -16.07
N ASP A 160 -19.52 -6.10 -15.78
CA ASP A 160 -20.15 -7.42 -15.69
C ASP A 160 -21.23 -7.47 -14.61
N PHE A 161 -20.98 -6.83 -13.45
CA PHE A 161 -21.99 -6.68 -12.41
C PHE A 161 -23.26 -5.99 -12.94
N TRP A 162 -23.13 -4.89 -13.68
CA TRP A 162 -24.28 -4.17 -14.22
C TRP A 162 -25.04 -4.94 -15.30
N VAL A 163 -24.34 -5.69 -16.14
CA VAL A 163 -24.97 -6.56 -17.15
C VAL A 163 -25.77 -7.65 -16.46
N ARG A 164 -25.16 -8.39 -15.51
CA ARG A 164 -25.82 -9.44 -14.74
C ARG A 164 -27.02 -8.91 -13.95
N LEU A 165 -26.88 -7.73 -13.34
CA LEU A 165 -27.96 -7.09 -12.61
C LEU A 165 -29.13 -6.74 -13.54
N LEU A 166 -28.85 -6.19 -14.73
CA LEU A 166 -29.88 -5.90 -15.73
C LEU A 166 -30.63 -7.15 -16.15
N GLU A 167 -29.93 -8.24 -16.46
CA GLU A 167 -30.53 -9.51 -16.88
C GLU A 167 -31.49 -10.05 -15.81
N ARG A 168 -31.03 -10.12 -14.54
CA ARG A 168 -31.84 -10.57 -13.41
C ARG A 168 -33.07 -9.68 -13.20
N MET A 169 -32.90 -8.37 -13.24
CA MET A 169 -34.01 -7.44 -13.10
C MET A 169 -35.01 -7.51 -14.25
N PHE A 170 -34.51 -7.68 -15.48
CA PHE A 170 -35.35 -7.79 -16.66
C PHE A 170 -36.24 -9.03 -16.58
N GLN A 171 -35.69 -10.16 -16.13
CA GLN A 171 -36.43 -11.39 -15.85
C GLN A 171 -37.50 -11.18 -14.76
N LEU A 172 -37.15 -10.52 -13.65
CA LEU A 172 -38.08 -10.27 -12.54
C LEU A 172 -39.26 -9.38 -12.94
N LEU A 173 -39.02 -8.34 -13.73
CA LEU A 173 -40.08 -7.44 -14.22
C LEU A 173 -40.99 -8.08 -15.27
N ASN A 174 -40.47 -9.05 -16.02
CA ASN A 174 -41.11 -9.64 -17.18
C ASN A 174 -41.35 -11.14 -17.00
N SER A 175 -41.64 -11.56 -15.77
CA SER A 175 -41.84 -12.97 -15.40
C SER A 175 -42.98 -13.66 -16.15
N GLN A 176 -43.88 -12.89 -16.75
CA GLN A 176 -44.94 -13.38 -17.64
C GLN A 176 -44.46 -13.84 -19.03
N TYR A 177 -43.21 -13.54 -19.39
CA TYR A 177 -42.61 -13.89 -20.69
C TYR A 177 -41.51 -14.94 -20.52
N LEU A 178 -41.43 -15.87 -21.48
CA LEU A 178 -40.30 -16.79 -21.60
C LEU A 178 -39.11 -16.04 -22.23
N ILE A 179 -38.18 -15.60 -21.40
CA ILE A 179 -36.98 -14.89 -21.83
C ILE A 179 -35.84 -15.90 -21.98
N THR A 180 -35.37 -16.09 -23.21
CA THR A 180 -34.26 -16.99 -23.55
C THR A 180 -32.89 -16.38 -23.23
N GLU A 181 -31.86 -17.21 -23.06
CA GLU A 181 -30.48 -16.75 -22.82
C GLU A 181 -29.96 -15.88 -23.97
N ASP A 182 -30.21 -16.28 -25.22
CA ASP A 182 -29.83 -15.51 -26.42
C ASP A 182 -30.42 -14.09 -26.42
N TYR A 183 -31.64 -13.93 -25.86
CA TYR A 183 -32.29 -12.64 -25.75
C TYR A 183 -31.66 -11.77 -24.65
N LEU A 184 -31.22 -12.38 -23.54
CA LEU A 184 -30.50 -11.69 -22.46
C LEU A 184 -29.11 -11.23 -22.94
N GLU A 185 -28.37 -12.10 -23.64
CA GLU A 185 -27.09 -11.74 -24.23
C GLU A 185 -27.24 -10.57 -25.21
N CYS A 186 -28.33 -10.57 -25.99
CA CYS A 186 -28.65 -9.44 -26.85
C CYS A 186 -28.91 -8.15 -26.05
N ILE A 187 -29.74 -8.19 -25.01
CA ILE A 187 -29.98 -7.02 -24.15
C ILE A 187 -28.65 -6.50 -23.56
N GLY A 188 -27.76 -7.40 -23.15
CA GLY A 188 -26.42 -7.10 -22.67
C GLY A 188 -25.63 -6.19 -23.65
N LYS A 189 -25.75 -6.44 -24.96
CA LYS A 189 -25.08 -5.64 -26.02
C LYS A 189 -25.62 -4.22 -26.15
N TYR A 190 -26.84 -3.96 -25.67
CA TYR A 190 -27.51 -2.66 -25.78
C TYR A 190 -27.55 -1.87 -24.46
N VAL A 191 -26.98 -2.38 -23.37
CA VAL A 191 -27.00 -1.74 -22.03
C VAL A 191 -26.49 -0.30 -22.08
N GLU A 192 -25.40 -0.03 -22.78
CA GLU A 192 -24.78 1.31 -22.82
C GLU A 192 -25.65 2.36 -23.53
N GLN A 193 -26.45 1.92 -24.50
CA GLN A 193 -27.32 2.78 -25.31
C GLN A 193 -28.66 3.01 -24.62
N LEU A 194 -29.22 1.96 -24.01
CA LEU A 194 -30.48 2.01 -23.29
C LEU A 194 -30.35 2.75 -21.95
N LYS A 195 -29.16 2.75 -21.34
CA LYS A 195 -28.88 3.32 -20.02
C LYS A 195 -30.02 3.05 -19.02
N PRO A 196 -30.36 1.77 -18.75
CA PRO A 196 -31.48 1.41 -17.86
C PRO A 196 -31.27 1.95 -16.44
N PHE A 197 -30.01 2.10 -16.04
CA PHE A 197 -29.58 2.69 -14.77
C PHE A 197 -29.11 4.14 -14.92
N GLY A 198 -29.42 4.82 -16.02
CA GLY A 198 -28.94 6.18 -16.30
C GLY A 198 -27.42 6.27 -16.23
N ASP A 199 -26.91 7.29 -15.52
CA ASP A 199 -25.47 7.50 -15.34
C ASP A 199 -24.89 6.82 -14.08
N VAL A 200 -25.67 6.02 -13.32
CA VAL A 200 -25.16 5.33 -12.11
C VAL A 200 -23.94 4.49 -12.42
N PRO A 201 -23.98 3.57 -13.41
CA PRO A 201 -22.87 2.65 -13.65
C PRO A 201 -21.57 3.37 -13.92
N LYS A 202 -21.63 4.44 -14.72
CA LYS A 202 -20.47 5.26 -15.07
C LYS A 202 -19.89 6.01 -13.86
N LYS A 203 -20.75 6.63 -13.04
CA LYS A 203 -20.33 7.36 -11.84
C LYS A 203 -19.74 6.43 -10.79
N LEU A 204 -20.43 5.32 -10.49
CA LEU A 204 -19.95 4.30 -9.56
C LEU A 204 -18.60 3.74 -10.04
N LYS A 205 -18.50 3.35 -11.31
CA LYS A 205 -17.26 2.83 -11.88
C LYS A 205 -16.09 3.78 -11.69
N SER A 206 -16.26 5.05 -12.03
CA SER A 206 -15.19 6.05 -11.87
C SER A 206 -14.80 6.26 -10.40
N GLN A 207 -15.76 6.27 -9.47
CA GLN A 207 -15.50 6.53 -8.05
C GLN A 207 -14.83 5.34 -7.38
N VAL A 208 -15.41 4.14 -7.55
CA VAL A 208 -14.89 2.88 -7.01
C VAL A 208 -13.49 2.61 -7.55
N THR A 209 -13.27 2.77 -8.86
CA THR A 209 -11.95 2.55 -9.46
C THR A 209 -10.88 3.44 -8.85
N ARG A 210 -11.15 4.74 -8.72
CA ARG A 210 -10.20 5.68 -8.10
C ARG A 210 -9.95 5.36 -6.63
N ALA A 211 -10.99 5.05 -5.87
CA ALA A 211 -10.89 4.76 -4.44
C ALA A 211 -10.07 3.47 -4.18
N PHE A 212 -10.35 2.39 -4.90
CA PHE A 212 -9.68 1.12 -4.72
C PHE A 212 -8.23 1.15 -5.21
N ILE A 213 -7.94 1.79 -6.34
CA ILE A 213 -6.56 1.99 -6.80
C ILE A 213 -5.78 2.78 -5.75
N ALA A 214 -6.33 3.89 -5.25
CA ALA A 214 -5.67 4.70 -4.23
C ALA A 214 -5.42 3.90 -2.93
N ALA A 215 -6.44 3.20 -2.41
CA ALA A 215 -6.33 2.40 -1.19
C ALA A 215 -5.29 1.28 -1.33
N ARG A 216 -5.35 0.51 -2.42
CA ARG A 216 -4.39 -0.56 -2.70
C ARG A 216 -2.97 -0.02 -2.86
N THR A 217 -2.81 1.07 -3.61
CA THR A 217 -1.50 1.70 -3.82
C THR A 217 -0.91 2.21 -2.50
N PHE A 218 -1.73 2.78 -1.63
CA PHE A 218 -1.29 3.26 -0.33
C PHE A 218 -0.81 2.12 0.58
N VAL A 219 -1.59 1.05 0.72
CA VAL A 219 -1.19 -0.10 1.55
C VAL A 219 0.07 -0.78 1.01
N GLN A 220 0.14 -0.98 -0.30
CA GLN A 220 1.34 -1.52 -0.94
C GLN A 220 2.54 -0.60 -0.74
N GLY A 221 2.36 0.72 -0.85
CA GLY A 221 3.37 1.71 -0.55
C GLY A 221 3.92 1.55 0.86
N LEU A 222 3.04 1.47 1.88
CA LEU A 222 3.47 1.27 3.27
C LEU A 222 4.30 -0.01 3.46
N MET A 223 3.95 -1.12 2.79
CA MET A 223 4.77 -2.33 2.79
C MET A 223 6.15 -2.10 2.16
N VAL A 224 6.22 -1.41 1.02
CA VAL A 224 7.47 -1.07 0.34
C VAL A 224 8.35 -0.19 1.25
N GLY A 225 7.78 0.82 1.91
CA GLY A 225 8.52 1.67 2.85
C GLY A 225 9.16 0.88 4.00
N ARG A 226 8.42 -0.08 4.58
CA ARG A 226 8.96 -1.00 5.60
C ARG A 226 10.09 -1.86 5.04
N GLU A 227 9.91 -2.45 3.87
CA GLU A 227 10.90 -3.35 3.28
C GLU A 227 12.18 -2.59 2.90
N VAL A 228 12.06 -1.39 2.35
CA VAL A 228 13.22 -0.51 2.10
C VAL A 228 13.96 -0.21 3.39
N ALA A 229 13.27 0.21 4.45
CA ALA A 229 13.89 0.47 5.76
C ALA A 229 14.63 -0.75 6.32
N ASN A 230 14.02 -1.95 6.21
CA ASN A 230 14.62 -3.23 6.63
C ASN A 230 15.82 -3.66 5.79
N ARG A 231 15.83 -3.35 4.48
CA ARG A 231 16.96 -3.67 3.59
C ARG A 231 18.12 -2.72 3.80
N VAL A 232 17.83 -1.42 3.92
CA VAL A 232 18.83 -0.36 4.11
C VAL A 232 19.58 -0.53 5.44
N SER A 233 18.90 -0.97 6.51
CA SER A 233 19.54 -1.22 7.81
C SER A 233 20.52 -2.41 7.80
N LYS A 234 20.41 -3.31 6.82
CA LYS A 234 21.23 -4.53 6.70
C LYS A 234 22.35 -4.43 5.66
N VAL A 235 22.59 -3.23 5.12
CA VAL A 235 23.70 -3.01 4.18
C VAL A 235 25.02 -3.13 4.93
N THR A 236 25.86 -4.07 4.51
CA THR A 236 27.19 -4.30 5.10
C THR A 236 28.10 -3.10 4.87
N MET A 237 28.92 -2.77 5.87
CA MET A 237 29.90 -1.70 5.79
C MET A 237 31.00 -2.00 4.75
N SER A 238 31.52 -0.96 4.11
CA SER A 238 32.74 -1.07 3.32
C SER A 238 33.97 -1.21 4.22
N SER A 239 35.05 -1.83 3.73
CA SER A 239 36.30 -1.95 4.47
C SER A 239 36.87 -0.60 4.93
N ALA A 240 36.73 0.44 4.11
CA ALA A 240 37.14 1.81 4.46
C ALA A 240 36.31 2.37 5.63
N CYS A 241 35.01 2.11 5.64
CA CYS A 241 34.13 2.51 6.73
C CYS A 241 34.45 1.75 8.02
N VAL A 242 34.66 0.43 7.96
CA VAL A 242 35.09 -0.38 9.11
C VAL A 242 36.38 0.18 9.71
N SER A 243 37.39 0.46 8.88
CA SER A 243 38.65 1.07 9.34
C SER A 243 38.44 2.45 9.97
N GLY A 244 37.63 3.32 9.34
CA GLY A 244 37.32 4.65 9.86
C GLY A 244 36.58 4.60 11.20
N PHE A 245 35.60 3.70 11.32
CA PHE A 245 34.78 3.53 12.52
C PHE A 245 35.59 2.89 13.67
N THR A 246 36.42 1.89 13.37
CA THR A 246 37.38 1.30 14.32
C THR A 246 38.36 2.35 14.82
N LYS A 247 38.90 3.17 13.91
CA LYS A 247 39.80 4.27 14.25
C LYS A 247 39.18 5.30 15.16
N MET A 248 37.89 5.55 14.98
CA MET A 248 37.12 6.50 15.77
C MET A 248 36.76 5.98 17.15
N LEU A 249 36.36 4.71 17.27
CA LEU A 249 35.81 4.17 18.52
C LEU A 249 36.83 3.44 19.39
N TYR A 250 37.76 2.67 18.81
CA TYR A 250 38.57 1.72 19.57
C TYR A 250 40.07 1.99 19.54
N CYS A 251 40.60 2.78 18.59
CA CYS A 251 42.05 3.05 18.60
C CYS A 251 42.53 3.84 19.83
N SER A 252 41.63 4.51 20.55
CA SER A 252 41.96 5.11 21.85
C SER A 252 42.22 4.05 22.94
N TYR A 253 41.59 2.86 22.86
CA TYR A 253 41.88 1.74 23.77
C TYR A 253 43.33 1.28 23.60
N CYS A 254 43.79 1.20 22.35
CA CYS A 254 45.16 0.84 22.02
C CYS A 254 46.22 1.84 22.50
N GLN A 255 45.80 3.03 22.95
CA GLN A 255 46.65 4.07 23.53
C GLN A 255 46.50 4.18 25.06
N GLY A 256 45.66 3.36 25.70
CA GLY A 256 45.35 3.49 27.13
C GLY A 256 44.33 4.59 27.45
N LEU A 257 43.61 5.11 26.44
CA LEU A 257 42.69 6.24 26.54
C LEU A 257 41.23 5.81 26.29
N PHE A 258 40.80 4.68 26.86
CA PHE A 258 39.49 4.05 26.61
C PHE A 258 38.28 4.85 27.10
N THR A 259 38.46 5.85 27.98
CA THR A 259 37.38 6.74 28.44
C THR A 259 37.13 7.93 27.50
N LEU A 260 38.02 8.17 26.52
CA LEU A 260 37.89 9.28 25.59
C LEU A 260 36.81 8.99 24.54
N LYS A 261 35.87 9.91 24.41
CA LYS A 261 34.88 9.92 23.33
C LYS A 261 35.44 10.63 22.09
N PRO A 262 35.05 10.20 20.87
CA PRO A 262 35.45 10.89 19.64
C PRO A 262 34.87 12.31 19.58
N CYS A 263 35.63 13.23 18.98
CA CYS A 263 35.17 14.59 18.72
C CYS A 263 33.94 14.57 17.82
N ASN A 264 32.98 15.49 18.05
CA ASN A 264 31.72 15.54 17.29
C ASN A 264 31.96 15.61 15.76
N ASN A 265 32.79 16.56 15.29
CA ASN A 265 33.09 16.69 13.86
C ASN A 265 33.81 15.46 13.28
N TYR A 266 34.65 14.79 14.08
CA TYR A 266 35.30 13.56 13.65
C TYR A 266 34.27 12.45 13.45
N CYS A 267 33.34 12.32 14.40
CA CYS A 267 32.22 11.38 14.30
C CYS A 267 31.35 11.64 13.08
N LEU A 268 30.90 12.87 12.88
CA LEU A 268 30.07 13.24 11.73
C LEU A 268 30.78 12.95 10.40
N ASN A 269 32.08 13.18 10.30
CA ASN A 269 32.83 12.92 9.07
C ASN A 269 32.95 11.42 8.77
N VAL A 270 33.23 10.59 9.78
CA VAL A 270 33.27 9.13 9.63
C VAL A 270 31.89 8.60 9.26
N MET A 271 30.84 9.03 9.96
CA MET A 271 29.47 8.60 9.70
C MET A 271 28.99 9.00 8.30
N LYS A 272 29.32 10.20 7.81
CA LYS A 272 29.01 10.62 6.44
C LYS A 272 29.67 9.73 5.40
N GLY A 273 30.93 9.34 5.60
CA GLY A 273 31.62 8.42 4.71
C GLY A 273 31.00 7.02 4.72
N CYS A 274 30.60 6.54 5.91
CA CYS A 274 29.96 5.25 6.10
C CYS A 274 28.55 5.16 5.51
N LEU A 275 27.79 6.25 5.57
CA LEU A 275 26.39 6.32 5.16
C LEU A 275 26.18 6.93 3.76
N ALA A 276 27.24 7.05 2.96
CA ALA A 276 27.16 7.68 1.64
C ALA A 276 26.12 6.99 0.74
N ASN A 277 26.15 5.65 0.65
CA ASN A 277 25.19 4.88 -0.16
C ASN A 277 23.74 5.03 0.33
N GLN A 278 23.54 5.16 1.64
CA GLN A 278 22.22 5.39 2.23
C GLN A 278 21.74 6.81 1.97
N ALA A 279 22.64 7.80 1.97
CA ALA A 279 22.34 9.18 1.65
C ALA A 279 21.88 9.36 0.19
N ASP A 280 22.39 8.55 -0.74
CA ASP A 280 21.95 8.56 -2.15
C ASP A 280 20.46 8.20 -2.33
N LEU A 281 19.84 7.55 -1.34
CA LEU A 281 18.40 7.22 -1.35
C LEU A 281 17.51 8.40 -0.95
N ASP A 282 18.04 9.44 -0.32
CA ASP A 282 17.25 10.55 0.25
C ASP A 282 16.33 11.26 -0.78
N PRO A 283 16.77 11.54 -2.03
CA PRO A 283 15.91 12.16 -3.03
C PRO A 283 14.73 11.28 -3.45
N GLU A 284 14.97 9.98 -3.65
CA GLU A 284 13.91 9.04 -4.04
C GLU A 284 12.99 8.71 -2.88
N TRP A 285 13.54 8.62 -1.66
CA TRP A 285 12.77 8.45 -0.43
C TRP A 285 11.83 9.64 -0.21
N SER A 286 12.31 10.87 -0.39
CA SER A 286 11.49 12.09 -0.27
C SER A 286 10.34 12.10 -1.28
N LYS A 287 10.62 11.80 -2.56
CA LYS A 287 9.57 11.67 -3.60
C LYS A 287 8.55 10.59 -3.25
N TYR A 288 9.01 9.45 -2.72
CA TYR A 288 8.14 8.37 -2.27
C TYR A 288 7.22 8.82 -1.12
N ILE A 289 7.76 9.52 -0.11
CA ILE A 289 6.96 10.06 1.00
C ILE A 289 5.94 11.09 0.50
N ASP A 290 6.35 12.00 -0.39
CA ASP A 290 5.45 13.00 -0.98
C ASP A 290 4.31 12.34 -1.76
N ALA A 291 4.61 11.31 -2.54
CA ALA A 291 3.60 10.53 -3.27
C ALA A 291 2.64 9.81 -2.31
N MET A 292 3.16 9.24 -1.22
CA MET A 292 2.35 8.60 -0.18
C MET A 292 1.39 9.60 0.49
N LEU A 293 1.88 10.79 0.82
CA LEU A 293 1.06 11.87 1.38
C LEU A 293 -0.02 12.32 0.40
N LEU A 294 0.31 12.49 -0.88
CA LEU A 294 -0.66 12.85 -1.92
C LEU A 294 -1.80 11.83 -2.04
N VAL A 295 -1.49 10.52 -1.92
CA VAL A 295 -2.52 9.47 -1.92
C VAL A 295 -3.42 9.58 -0.69
N THR A 296 -2.91 10.02 0.46
CA THR A 296 -3.74 10.29 1.65
C THR A 296 -4.56 11.56 1.54
N GLU A 297 -4.10 12.60 0.86
CA GLU A 297 -4.88 13.83 0.63
C GLU A 297 -6.08 13.58 -0.28
N ARG A 298 -6.00 12.57 -1.15
CA ARG A 298 -7.14 12.04 -1.91
C ARG A 298 -8.19 11.34 -1.03
N ARG A 299 -8.17 11.51 0.30
CA ARG A 299 -9.18 11.06 1.26
C ARG A 299 -10.61 11.50 0.95
N GLU A 300 -10.81 12.54 0.14
CA GLU A 300 -12.13 12.85 -0.45
C GLU A 300 -12.70 11.72 -1.32
N SER A 301 -11.84 10.88 -1.90
CA SER A 301 -12.21 9.72 -2.70
C SER A 301 -12.61 8.51 -1.84
N LEU A 302 -12.12 8.41 -0.60
CA LEU A 302 -12.50 7.35 0.35
C LEU A 302 -13.83 7.66 1.05
N ARG A 303 -14.20 8.95 1.12
CA ARG A 303 -15.57 9.38 1.48
C ARG A 303 -16.63 8.86 0.50
N CYS A 304 -16.25 8.38 -0.70
CA CYS A 304 -17.18 7.76 -1.65
C CYS A 304 -17.83 6.47 -1.11
N LEU A 305 -17.13 5.70 -0.28
CA LEU A 305 -17.72 4.51 0.38
C LEU A 305 -18.62 4.90 1.56
N GLN A 306 -18.37 6.03 2.22
CA GLN A 306 -19.27 6.59 3.24
C GLN A 306 -20.55 7.23 2.67
N VAL A 307 -20.73 7.27 1.34
CA VAL A 307 -21.99 7.72 0.72
C VAL A 307 -23.06 6.60 0.69
N ASP A 308 -22.90 5.59 1.56
CA ASP A 308 -23.90 4.58 1.89
C ASP A 308 -25.30 5.18 2.14
N TYR A 309 -25.37 6.43 2.61
CA TYR A 309 -26.63 7.05 2.99
C TYR A 309 -27.37 7.83 1.89
N MET A 310 -26.70 8.33 0.84
CA MET A 310 -27.35 9.18 -0.17
C MET A 310 -27.38 8.58 -1.57
N VAL A 311 -26.43 7.70 -1.92
CA VAL A 311 -26.34 7.16 -3.29
C VAL A 311 -27.17 5.89 -3.49
N PHE A 312 -27.50 5.12 -2.46
CA PHE A 312 -28.45 4.00 -2.64
C PHE A 312 -29.89 4.33 -2.20
N GLN A 313 -30.06 5.19 -1.19
CA GLN A 313 -31.39 5.68 -0.75
C GLN A 313 -32.10 6.55 -1.81
N GLY A 314 -31.36 7.37 -2.57
CA GLY A 314 -31.94 8.25 -3.59
C GLY A 314 -32.09 7.63 -4.99
N TRP A 315 -31.37 6.54 -5.29
CA TRP A 315 -31.19 6.10 -6.69
C TRP A 315 -32.04 4.90 -7.09
N TRP A 316 -32.68 4.24 -6.11
CA TRP A 316 -33.56 3.11 -6.35
C TRP A 316 -34.90 3.27 -5.64
N THR A 317 -35.46 4.48 -5.70
CA THR A 317 -36.90 4.57 -5.51
C THR A 317 -37.52 3.66 -6.56
N ALA A 318 -38.38 2.74 -6.14
CA ALA A 318 -39.18 1.94 -7.06
C ALA A 318 -39.91 2.85 -8.08
N GLU A 319 -40.11 4.13 -7.75
CA GLU A 319 -40.53 5.22 -8.63
C GLU A 319 -39.60 5.48 -9.82
N ASP A 320 -38.28 5.62 -9.62
CA ASP A 320 -37.32 5.92 -10.70
C ASP A 320 -37.00 4.71 -11.57
N PHE A 321 -36.99 3.51 -10.98
CA PHE A 321 -36.92 2.28 -11.77
C PHE A 321 -38.26 1.98 -12.45
N ARG A 322 -39.43 2.31 -11.87
CA ARG A 322 -40.73 2.22 -12.57
C ARG A 322 -40.90 3.31 -13.63
N LYS A 323 -40.26 4.49 -13.47
CA LYS A 323 -40.16 5.53 -14.51
C LYS A 323 -39.17 5.15 -15.61
N GLY A 324 -38.03 4.54 -15.26
CA GLY A 324 -37.05 3.97 -16.19
C GLY A 324 -37.57 2.75 -16.94
N ALA A 325 -38.19 1.82 -16.23
CA ALA A 325 -38.91 0.67 -16.77
C ALA A 325 -40.20 1.09 -17.49
N GLY A 326 -40.82 2.20 -17.12
CA GLY A 326 -41.91 2.85 -17.86
C GLY A 326 -41.42 3.46 -19.18
N ARG A 327 -40.21 4.02 -19.19
CA ARG A 327 -39.46 4.35 -20.41
C ARG A 327 -39.13 3.08 -21.21
N HIS A 328 -38.80 1.96 -20.57
CA HIS A 328 -38.68 0.66 -21.23
C HIS A 328 -40.01 0.09 -21.72
N ALA A 329 -41.15 0.36 -21.08
CA ALA A 329 -42.46 -0.02 -21.58
C ALA A 329 -42.86 0.83 -22.79
N SER A 330 -42.34 2.05 -22.94
CA SER A 330 -42.38 2.80 -24.21
C SER A 330 -41.39 2.26 -25.24
N VAL A 331 -40.20 1.77 -24.85
CA VAL A 331 -39.26 1.10 -25.74
C VAL A 331 -39.84 -0.23 -26.23
N LEU A 332 -40.33 -1.11 -25.35
CA LEU A 332 -41.08 -2.33 -25.69
C LEU A 332 -42.34 -2.03 -26.51
N ARG A 333 -43.07 -0.92 -26.24
CA ARG A 333 -44.18 -0.47 -27.11
C ARG A 333 -43.72 0.08 -28.46
N HIS A 334 -42.52 0.67 -28.55
CA HIS A 334 -41.93 1.14 -29.81
C HIS A 334 -41.34 -0.01 -30.63
N VAL A 335 -40.75 -1.00 -29.96
CA VAL A 335 -40.36 -2.30 -30.51
C VAL A 335 -41.59 -3.02 -31.07
N GLN A 336 -42.66 -3.14 -30.28
CA GLN A 336 -43.94 -3.70 -30.73
C GLN A 336 -44.63 -2.86 -31.84
N ARG A 337 -44.46 -1.52 -31.88
CA ARG A 337 -44.98 -0.67 -32.97
C ARG A 337 -44.13 -0.71 -34.24
N GLY A 338 -42.81 -0.87 -34.10
CA GLY A 338 -41.87 -1.00 -35.21
C GLY A 338 -42.08 -2.31 -35.97
N ASP A 339 -42.39 -3.39 -35.25
CA ASP A 339 -42.79 -4.68 -35.82
C ASP A 339 -44.08 -4.57 -36.65
N ALA A 340 -45.06 -3.76 -36.23
CA ALA A 340 -46.29 -3.52 -36.99
C ALA A 340 -46.07 -2.73 -38.29
N LEU A 341 -45.08 -1.83 -38.33
CA LEU A 341 -44.77 -1.04 -39.53
C LEU A 341 -43.96 -1.83 -40.58
N HIS A 342 -43.13 -2.79 -40.16
CA HIS A 342 -42.25 -3.54 -41.08
C HIS A 342 -42.83 -4.86 -41.59
N THR A 343 -43.83 -5.43 -40.93
CA THR A 343 -44.43 -6.73 -41.30
C THR A 343 -45.72 -6.61 -42.14
N GLY A 344 -46.22 -5.39 -42.38
CA GLY A 344 -47.44 -5.17 -43.19
C GLY A 344 -48.72 -5.72 -42.56
N LEU A 345 -48.70 -6.08 -41.27
CA LEU A 345 -49.87 -6.58 -40.55
C LEU A 345 -50.76 -5.43 -40.02
N PRO A 346 -52.09 -5.52 -40.13
CA PRO A 346 -53.01 -4.48 -39.68
C PRO A 346 -52.90 -4.29 -38.15
N LEU A 347 -52.96 -3.02 -37.72
CA LEU A 347 -53.00 -2.59 -36.31
C LEU A 347 -54.12 -3.34 -35.57
N GLY A 348 -53.77 -4.42 -34.85
CA GLY A 348 -54.73 -5.21 -34.07
C GLY A 348 -54.47 -6.72 -34.01
N THR A 349 -53.53 -7.29 -34.78
CA THR A 349 -53.18 -8.71 -34.64
C THR A 349 -52.21 -8.95 -33.48
N PRO A 350 -52.46 -9.94 -32.59
CA PRO A 350 -51.53 -10.28 -31.53
C PRO A 350 -50.25 -10.84 -32.14
N VAL A 351 -49.12 -10.14 -31.94
CA VAL A 351 -47.77 -10.65 -32.26
C VAL A 351 -47.60 -11.97 -31.52
N THR A 352 -47.35 -13.05 -32.24
CA THR A 352 -47.22 -14.36 -31.59
C THR A 352 -45.94 -14.40 -30.74
N GLN A 353 -46.05 -15.03 -29.57
CA GLN A 353 -45.04 -15.11 -28.49
C GLN A 353 -43.64 -15.60 -28.93
N LYS A 354 -43.51 -16.10 -30.16
CA LYS A 354 -42.29 -16.61 -30.78
C LYS A 354 -41.44 -15.52 -31.45
N GLU A 355 -42.01 -14.37 -31.82
CA GLU A 355 -41.29 -13.30 -32.52
C GLU A 355 -40.58 -12.33 -31.56
N LEU A 356 -41.15 -12.08 -30.38
CA LEU A 356 -40.55 -11.23 -29.32
C LEU A 356 -39.37 -11.89 -28.58
N THR A 357 -39.18 -13.20 -28.71
CA THR A 357 -38.23 -14.00 -27.90
C THR A 357 -37.02 -14.53 -28.67
N THR A 358 -36.84 -14.08 -29.93
CA THR A 358 -35.73 -14.50 -30.79
C THR A 358 -34.67 -13.40 -30.93
N ALA A 359 -33.39 -13.79 -30.99
CA ALA A 359 -32.26 -12.88 -31.19
C ALA A 359 -32.40 -12.00 -32.47
N ALA A 360 -33.11 -12.50 -33.48
CA ALA A 360 -33.42 -11.77 -34.71
C ALA A 360 -34.31 -10.53 -34.46
N GLY A 361 -35.33 -10.65 -33.61
CA GLY A 361 -36.20 -9.53 -33.21
C GLY A 361 -35.43 -8.48 -32.42
N CYS A 362 -34.51 -8.89 -31.55
CA CYS A 362 -33.67 -7.96 -30.78
C CYS A 362 -32.66 -7.19 -31.66
N HIS A 363 -32.06 -7.84 -32.67
CA HIS A 363 -31.14 -7.19 -33.62
C HIS A 363 -31.80 -6.14 -34.53
N ALA A 364 -33.03 -6.39 -34.99
CA ALA A 364 -33.79 -5.44 -35.81
C ALA A 364 -34.21 -4.21 -34.97
N ASN A 365 -34.65 -4.46 -33.74
CA ASN A 365 -35.15 -3.45 -32.82
C ASN A 365 -34.06 -2.58 -32.18
N GLY A 366 -32.90 -3.16 -31.84
CA GLY A 366 -31.75 -2.41 -31.34
C GLY A 366 -31.17 -1.43 -32.37
N ARG A 367 -31.18 -1.77 -33.67
CA ARG A 367 -30.79 -0.82 -34.74
C ARG A 367 -31.79 0.33 -34.91
N ALA A 368 -33.09 0.08 -34.70
CA ALA A 368 -34.12 1.11 -34.81
C ALA A 368 -34.04 2.13 -33.66
N LEU A 369 -33.78 1.67 -32.44
CA LEU A 369 -33.56 2.53 -31.26
C LEU A 369 -32.36 3.47 -31.40
N VAL A 370 -31.23 2.97 -31.89
CA VAL A 370 -30.02 3.79 -32.11
C VAL A 370 -30.25 4.85 -33.19
N LYS A 371 -31.02 4.53 -34.23
CA LYS A 371 -31.38 5.47 -35.30
C LYS A 371 -32.36 6.58 -34.87
N GLN A 372 -33.04 6.43 -33.73
CA GLN A 372 -34.01 7.41 -33.22
C GLN A 372 -33.41 8.36 -32.17
N GLN A 373 -32.20 8.07 -31.68
CA GLN A 373 -31.46 8.89 -30.71
C GLN A 373 -30.32 9.71 -31.35
N LEU A 374 -29.99 9.44 -32.61
CA LEU A 374 -29.23 10.31 -33.52
C LEU A 374 -30.21 11.18 -34.31
#